data_AF-A0A1K1RDZ9-F1
#
_entry.id   AF-A0A1K1RDZ9-F1
#
_cell.length_a   1.000
_cell.length_b   1.000
_cell.length_c   1.000
_cell.angle_alpha   90.00
_cell.angle_beta   90.00
_cell.angle_gamma   90.00
#
_symmetry.space_group_name_H-M   'P 1'
#
loop_
_entity.id
_entity.type
_entity.pdbx_description
1 polymer ?
#
loop_
_entity_poly.entity_id
_entity_poly.type
_entity_poly.pdbx_seq_one_letter_code
_entity_poly.pdbx_strand_id
1 'polypeptide(L)' 'MSLSIEAGPENIRPMHELSERKTGEWSMDELRYHQRVMSDLSPWLNAQGTAMLGQVIHEIERREQDR' A
#
# COMPACT_ATOMS: atom_id res chain seq x y z
N MET A 1 6.31 -20.79 25.48
CA MET A 1 5.17 -19.86 25.43
C MET A 1 5.43 -18.91 24.29
N SER A 2 4.80 -19.15 23.15
CA SER A 2 4.99 -18.31 21.95
C SER A 2 4.00 -17.15 22.05
N LEU A 3 4.52 -15.92 22.17
CA LEU A 3 3.69 -14.73 22.04
C LEU A 3 3.18 -14.67 20.60
N SER A 4 1.89 -14.90 20.42
CA SER A 4 1.19 -14.45 19.22
C SER A 4 1.21 -12.93 19.25
N ILE A 5 2.04 -12.32 18.40
CA ILE A 5 2.02 -10.88 18.16
C ILE A 5 0.68 -10.58 17.48
N GLU A 6 -0.23 -9.98 18.23
CA GLU A 6 -1.43 -9.38 17.68
C GLU A 6 -1.00 -8.31 16.68
N ALA A 7 -1.40 -8.46 15.41
CA ALA A 7 -1.06 -7.53 14.35
C ALA A 7 -1.78 -6.19 14.61
N GLY A 8 -1.13 -5.32 15.39
CA GLY A 8 -1.49 -3.92 15.51
C GLY A 8 -1.10 -3.13 14.24
N PRO A 9 -1.54 -1.86 14.12
CA PRO A 9 -1.26 -0.97 12.98
C PRO A 9 0.23 -0.62 12.77
N GLU A 10 1.14 -1.26 13.51
CA GLU A 10 2.59 -1.07 13.47
C GLU A 10 3.28 -1.82 12.32
N ASN A 11 2.54 -2.57 11.51
CA ASN A 11 3.08 -3.37 10.41
C ASN A 11 2.74 -2.79 9.02
N ILE A 12 2.60 -1.47 8.93
CA ILE A 12 2.51 -0.78 7.65
C ILE A 12 3.92 -0.35 7.26
N ARG A 13 4.45 -0.94 6.19
CA ARG A 13 5.82 -0.70 5.74
C ARG A 13 6.04 0.76 5.30
N PRO A 14 7.21 1.34 5.58
CA PRO A 14 7.55 2.67 5.10
C PRO A 14 7.77 2.68 3.58
N MET A 15 7.53 3.83 2.96
CA MET A 15 7.46 3.97 1.49
C MET A 15 8.77 3.61 0.74
N HIS A 16 9.92 3.64 1.41
CA HIS A 16 11.19 3.16 0.84
C HIS A 16 11.15 1.64 0.62
N GLU A 17 10.72 0.85 1.61
CA GLU A 17 10.64 -0.61 1.53
C GLU A 17 9.59 -1.09 0.53
N LEU A 18 8.57 -0.26 0.29
CA LEU A 18 7.56 -0.48 -0.73
C LEU A 18 8.12 -0.43 -2.15
N SER A 19 9.21 0.31 -2.38
CA SER A 19 9.86 0.41 -3.70
C SER A 19 10.62 -0.87 -4.07
N GLU A 20 10.91 -1.74 -3.10
CA GLU A 20 11.67 -2.98 -3.29
C GLU A 20 10.77 -4.20 -3.55
N ARG A 21 9.45 -4.07 -3.34
CA ARG A 21 8.46 -5.16 -3.51
C ARG A 21 7.32 -4.75 -4.43
N LYS A 22 6.83 -5.71 -5.22
CA LYS A 22 5.67 -5.48 -6.09
C LYS A 22 4.42 -5.22 -5.25
N THR A 23 3.57 -4.28 -5.66
CA THR A 23 2.28 -3.98 -5.01
C THR A 23 1.40 -5.22 -4.84
N GLY A 24 1.55 -6.21 -5.71
CA GLY A 24 0.89 -7.52 -5.62
C GLY A 24 1.21 -8.33 -4.36
N GLU A 25 2.30 -8.02 -3.65
CA GLU A 25 2.70 -8.70 -2.40
C GLU A 25 2.21 -7.96 -1.15
N TRP A 26 1.52 -6.83 -1.30
CA TRP A 26 1.04 -6.04 -0.16
C TRP A 26 -0.30 -6.57 0.33
N SER A 27 -0.56 -6.45 1.62
CA SER A 27 -1.89 -6.72 2.18
C SER A 27 -2.91 -5.68 1.71
N MET A 28 -4.20 -6.00 1.82
CA MET A 28 -5.26 -5.05 1.46
C MET A 28 -5.24 -3.79 2.34
N ASP A 29 -4.89 -3.93 3.63
CA ASP A 29 -4.81 -2.81 4.57
C ASP A 29 -3.66 -1.85 4.21
N GLU A 30 -2.50 -2.39 3.82
CA GLU A 30 -1.37 -1.59 3.31
C GLU A 30 -1.75 -0.84 2.03
N LEU A 31 -2.38 -1.53 1.07
CA LEU A 31 -2.83 -0.91 -0.18
C LEU A 31 -3.79 0.26 0.10
N ARG A 32 -4.78 0.07 0.97
CA ARG A 32 -5.76 1.11 1.32
C ARG A 32 -5.14 2.28 2.09
N TYR A 33 -4.21 1.99 3.01
CA TYR A 33 -3.48 3.02 3.72
C TYR A 33 -2.67 3.88 2.76
N HIS A 34 -1.88 3.26 1.87
CA HIS A 34 -1.05 3.99 0.92
C HIS A 34 -1.88 4.72 -0.14
N GLN A 35 -2.96 4.12 -0.64
CA GLN A 35 -3.92 4.81 -1.51
C GLN A 35 -4.39 6.12 -0.87
N ARG A 36 -4.85 6.06 0.39
CA ARG A 36 -5.34 7.24 1.11
C ARG A 36 -4.26 8.30 1.27
N VAL A 37 -3.12 7.93 1.87
CA VAL A 37 -2.02 8.88 2.15
C VAL A 37 -1.50 9.51 0.87
N MET A 38 -1.32 8.73 -0.20
CA MET A 38 -0.82 9.25 -1.48
C MET A 38 -1.87 10.07 -2.23
N SER A 39 -3.16 9.75 -2.12
CA SER A 39 -4.23 10.56 -2.72
C SER A 39 -4.29 11.94 -2.06
N ASP A 40 -4.18 12.00 -0.72
CA ASP A 40 -4.14 13.24 0.04
C ASP A 40 -2.94 14.12 -0.35
N LEU A 41 -1.82 13.49 -0.73
CA LEU A 41 -0.59 14.16 -1.16
C LEU A 41 -0.49 14.35 -2.69
N SER A 42 -1.50 13.96 -3.47
CA SER A 42 -1.45 13.93 -4.94
C SER A 42 -0.98 15.23 -5.61
N PRO A 43 -1.27 16.45 -5.11
CA PRO A 43 -0.76 17.69 -5.71
C PRO A 43 0.76 17.87 -5.57
N TRP A 44 1.39 17.13 -4.64
CA TRP A 44 2.81 17.24 -4.30
C TRP A 44 3.62 16.01 -4.70
N LEU A 45 2.96 14.99 -5.27
CA LEU A 45 3.66 13.81 -5.77
C LEU A 45 4.47 14.16 -7.03
N ASN A 46 5.69 13.63 -7.08
CA ASN A 46 6.47 13.61 -8.31
C ASN A 46 5.99 12.48 -9.24
N ALA A 47 6.58 12.36 -10.43
CA ALA A 47 6.20 11.35 -11.41
C ALA A 47 6.26 9.91 -10.85
N GLN A 48 7.23 9.61 -9.98
CA GLN A 48 7.35 8.30 -9.35
C GLN A 48 6.21 8.04 -8.35
N GLY A 49 5.89 9.03 -7.51
CA GLY A 49 4.77 8.95 -6.56
C GLY A 49 3.43 8.77 -7.27
N THR A 50 3.20 9.52 -8.35
CA THR A 50 1.97 9.39 -9.17
C THR A 50 1.87 8.01 -9.82
N ALA A 51 2.97 7.48 -10.35
CA ALA A 51 3.00 6.14 -10.92
C ALA A 51 2.69 5.06 -9.87
N MET A 52 3.27 5.17 -8.68
CA MET A 52 3.03 4.23 -7.58
C MET A 52 1.59 4.30 -7.07
N LEU A 53 0.99 5.49 -6.97
CA LEU A 53 -0.44 5.64 -6.64
C LEU A 53 -1.31 4.91 -7.66
N GLY A 54 -1.01 5.02 -8.96
CA GLY A 54 -1.70 4.28 -10.01
C GLY A 54 -1.57 2.76 -9.86
N GLN A 55 -0.38 2.26 -9.51
CA GLN A 55 -0.16 0.83 -9.27
C GLN A 55 -0.94 0.31 -8.04
N VAL A 56 -1.05 1.13 -6.98
CA VAL A 56 -1.82 0.79 -5.79
C VAL A 56 -3.31 0.74 -6.10
N ILE A 57 -3.85 1.75 -6.79
CA ILE A 57 -5.27 1.79 -7.18
C ILE A 57 -5.62 0.58 -8.04
N HIS A 58 -4.81 0.29 -9.07
CA HIS A 58 -5.05 -0.83 -9.97
C HIS A 58 -5.06 -2.18 -9.24
N GLU A 59 -4.15 -2.37 -8.28
CA GLU A 59 -4.08 -3.61 -7.51
C GLU A 59 -5.26 -3.79 -6.56
N ILE A 60 -5.78 -2.70 -5.97
CA ILE A 60 -7.02 -2.73 -5.18
C ILE A 60 -8.20 -3.14 -6.06
N GLU A 61 -8.39 -2.46 -7.19
CA GLU A 61 -9.48 -2.73 -8.14
C GLU A 61 -9.47 -4.18 -8.62
N ARG A 62 -8.29 -4.70 -8.98
CA ARG A 62 -8.10 -6.09 -9.41
C ARG A 62 -8.57 -7.07 -8.36
N ARG A 63 -8.17 -6.88 -7.09
CA ARG A 63 -8.55 -7.79 -5.98
C ARG A 63 -10.01 -7.68 -5.59
N GLU A 64 -10.62 -6.50 -5.76
CA GLU A 64 -12.05 -6.31 -5.51
C GLU A 64 -12.92 -6.94 -6.61
N GLN A 65 -12.41 -7.01 -7.85
CA GLN A 65 -13.06 -7.72 -8.95
C GLN A 65 -12.90 -9.25 -8.87
N ASP A 66 -11.81 -9.75 -8.30
CA ASP A 66 -11.54 -11.19 -8.12
C ASP A 66 -12.36 -11.83 -6.97
N ARG A 67 -13.28 -11.10 -6.33
CA ARG A 67 -14.01 -11.49 -5.12
C ARG A 67 -15.48 -11.81 -5.39
#